data_AF-A0A183KPT3-F1
#
_entry.id   AF-A0A183KPT3-F1
#
_cell.length_a   1.000
_cell.length_b   1.000
_cell.length_c   1.000
_cell.angle_alpha   90.00
_cell.angle_beta   90.00
_cell.angle_gamma   90.00
#
_symmetry.space_group_name_H-M   'P 1'
#
loop_
_entity.id
_entity.type
_entity.pdbx_description
1 polymer ?
#
loop_
_entity_poly.entity_id
_entity_poly.type
_entity_poly.pdbx_seq_one_letter_code
_entity_poly.pdbx_strand_id
1 'polypeptide(L)'
;MEDNWKGIKEALTSMCQEVLGLNKHHHKEWISIEILDKIKERKNKKTAINNSRTRAEKVKAQTEYIEADKKVKKSIRADKKKYVEELAMTAEKAARKENMKQLYDTTKKLAGRYSKPERPVKDKEGRPITEI
;
A
#
# COMPACT_ATOMS: atom_id res chain seq x y z
N MET A 1 -16.55 -9.31 35.09
CA MET A 1 -15.08 -9.17 35.22
C MET A 1 -14.43 -8.86 33.87
N GLU A 2 -14.75 -9.60 32.81
CA GLU A 2 -14.25 -9.33 31.44
C GLU A 2 -14.69 -7.98 30.87
N ASP A 3 -15.91 -7.54 31.14
CA ASP A 3 -16.40 -6.23 30.68
C ASP A 3 -15.62 -5.06 31.29
N ASN A 4 -15.22 -5.20 32.55
CA ASN A 4 -14.43 -4.17 33.25
C ASN A 4 -13.02 -4.06 32.66
N TRP A 5 -12.42 -5.20 32.33
CA TRP A 5 -11.12 -5.26 31.65
C TRP A 5 -11.18 -4.68 30.23
N LYS A 6 -12.27 -4.94 29.50
CA LYS A 6 -12.52 -4.36 28.18
C LYS A 6 -12.63 -2.84 28.25
N GLY A 7 -13.38 -2.31 29.22
CA GLY A 7 -13.53 -0.87 29.44
C GLY A 7 -12.19 -0.17 29.74
N ILE A 8 -11.35 -0.76 30.59
CA ILE A 8 -10.02 -0.22 30.91
C ILE A 8 -9.13 -0.20 29.66
N LYS A 9 -9.14 -1.28 28.86
CA LYS A 9 -8.36 -1.38 27.63
C LYS A 9 -8.80 -0.35 26.58
N GLU A 10 -10.11 -0.14 26.45
CA GLU A 10 -10.67 0.87 25.54
C GLU A 10 -10.32 2.29 25.98
N ALA A 11 -10.46 2.62 27.27
CA ALA A 11 -10.11 3.94 27.80
C ALA A 11 -8.62 4.28 27.61
N LEU A 12 -7.73 3.34 27.89
CA LEU A 12 -6.28 3.50 27.65
C LEU A 12 -5.96 3.66 26.16
N THR A 13 -6.63 2.89 25.29
CA THR A 13 -6.41 2.99 23.84
C THR A 13 -6.86 4.35 23.31
N SER A 14 -8.02 4.85 23.75
CA SER A 14 -8.55 6.16 23.37
C SER A 14 -7.65 7.31 23.83
N MET A 15 -7.18 7.29 25.08
CA MET A 15 -6.24 8.31 25.59
C MET A 15 -4.95 8.34 24.77
N CYS A 16 -4.37 7.18 24.47
CA CYS A 16 -3.17 7.09 23.63
C CYS A 16 -3.40 7.63 22.23
N GLN A 17 -4.58 7.37 21.62
CA GLN A 17 -4.93 7.89 20.30
C GLN A 17 -5.15 9.41 20.30
N GLU A 18 -5.67 9.98 21.37
CA GLU A 18 -5.87 11.42 21.52
C GLU A 18 -4.54 12.15 21.69
N VAL A 19 -3.65 11.62 22.53
CA VAL A 19 -2.34 12.25 22.81
C VAL A 19 -1.34 12.04 21.69
N LEU A 20 -1.22 10.82 21.17
CA LEU A 20 -0.21 10.47 20.16
C LEU A 20 -0.73 10.60 18.73
N GLY A 21 -2.04 10.78 18.56
CA GLY A 21 -2.69 10.66 17.27
C GLY A 21 -2.77 9.22 16.79
N LEU A 22 -3.69 8.95 15.86
CA LEU A 22 -3.67 7.70 15.10
C LEU A 22 -2.49 7.74 14.13
N ASN A 23 -1.59 6.78 14.24
CA ASN A 23 -0.56 6.58 13.22
C ASN A 23 -1.27 6.29 11.90
N LYS A 24 -1.27 7.27 10.99
CA LYS A 24 -1.89 7.15 9.68
C LYS A 24 -1.04 6.16 8.90
N HIS A 25 -1.42 4.90 8.96
CA HIS A 25 -0.94 3.91 8.01
C HIS A 25 -1.47 4.31 6.64
N HIS A 26 -0.72 5.18 5.97
CA HIS A 26 -0.91 5.43 4.56
C HIS A 26 -0.63 4.11 3.86
N HIS A 27 -1.71 3.41 3.50
CA HIS A 27 -1.60 2.35 2.52
C HIS A 27 -0.91 2.95 1.30
N LYS A 28 0.03 2.20 0.73
CA LYS A 28 0.71 2.63 -0.49
C LYS A 28 -0.38 2.95 -1.52
N GLU A 29 -0.26 4.08 -2.19
CA GLU A 29 -1.28 4.61 -3.12
C GLU A 29 -1.72 3.59 -4.18
N TRP A 30 -0.87 2.60 -4.49
CA TRP A 30 -1.14 1.56 -5.47
C TRP A 30 -1.98 0.37 -4.96
N ILE A 31 -2.25 0.26 -3.65
CA ILE A 31 -3.01 -0.88 -3.12
C ILE A 31 -4.51 -0.66 -3.39
N SER A 32 -5.09 -1.43 -4.31
CA SER A 32 -6.53 -1.43 -4.55
C SER A 32 -7.31 -2.06 -3.39
N ILE A 33 -8.56 -1.60 -3.21
CA ILE A 33 -9.56 -2.21 -2.33
C ILE A 33 -9.77 -3.69 -2.71
N GLU A 34 -9.74 -4.00 -4.01
CA GLU A 34 -9.89 -5.36 -4.53
C GLU A 34 -8.79 -6.30 -4.02
N ILE A 35 -7.56 -5.81 -3.82
CA ILE A 35 -6.47 -6.61 -3.21
C ILE A 35 -6.79 -6.91 -1.74
N LEU A 36 -7.35 -5.94 -1.00
CA LEU A 36 -7.68 -6.12 0.41
C LEU A 36 -8.73 -7.21 0.59
N ASP A 37 -9.75 -7.23 -0.27
CA ASP A 37 -10.78 -8.28 -0.27
C ASP A 37 -10.19 -9.66 -0.56
N LYS A 38 -9.32 -9.78 -1.58
CA LYS A 38 -8.62 -11.04 -1.89
C LYS A 38 -7.72 -11.50 -0.75
N ILE A 39 -7.07 -10.58 -0.03
CA ILE A 39 -6.28 -10.90 1.17
C ILE A 39 -7.17 -11.45 2.28
N LYS A 40 -8.35 -10.85 2.50
CA LYS A 40 -9.34 -11.34 3.46
C LYS A 40 -9.83 -12.73 3.09
N GLU A 41 -10.16 -12.97 1.82
CA GLU A 41 -10.57 -14.28 1.31
C GLU A 41 -9.47 -15.35 1.53
N ARG A 42 -8.20 -15.01 1.23
CA ARG A 42 -7.06 -15.90 1.50
C ARG A 42 -6.93 -16.22 2.99
N LYS A 43 -7.17 -15.25 3.88
CA LYS A 43 -7.16 -15.49 5.34
C LYS A 43 -8.28 -16.46 5.76
N ASN A 44 -9.47 -16.31 5.20
CA ASN A 44 -10.58 -17.25 5.47
C ASN A 44 -10.27 -18.67 4.98
N LYS A 45 -9.60 -18.81 3.83
CA LYS A 45 -9.13 -20.13 3.36
C LYS A 45 -8.06 -20.72 4.28
N LYS A 46 -7.23 -19.88 4.90
CA LYS A 46 -6.26 -20.33 5.91
C LYS A 46 -6.94 -20.82 7.18
N THR A 47 -8.02 -20.17 7.62
CA THR A 47 -8.79 -20.65 8.79
C THR A 47 -9.50 -21.96 8.49
N ALA A 48 -10.01 -22.17 7.27
CA ALA A 48 -10.58 -23.45 6.85
C ALA A 48 -9.55 -24.61 6.94
N ILE A 49 -8.29 -24.38 6.59
CA ILE A 49 -7.21 -25.38 6.77
C ILE A 49 -6.97 -25.68 8.25
N ASN A 50 -6.96 -24.66 9.11
CA ASN A 50 -6.70 -24.87 10.54
C ASN A 50 -7.84 -25.62 11.23
N ASN A 51 -9.07 -25.45 10.74
CA ASN A 51 -10.27 -26.09 11.29
C ASN A 51 -10.58 -27.46 10.64
N SER A 52 -9.81 -27.91 9.65
CA SER A 52 -10.07 -29.18 8.96
C SER A 52 -9.93 -30.36 9.92
N ARG A 53 -10.91 -31.26 9.94
CA ARG A 53 -10.96 -32.38 10.89
C ARG A 53 -10.38 -33.66 10.28
N THR A 54 -10.57 -33.85 8.98
CA THR A 54 -10.06 -35.03 8.26
C THR A 54 -8.91 -34.68 7.31
N ARG A 55 -8.08 -35.67 6.97
CA ARG A 55 -6.95 -35.49 6.03
C ARG A 55 -7.43 -35.04 4.64
N ALA A 56 -8.56 -35.56 4.17
CA ALA A 56 -9.14 -35.21 2.88
C ALA A 56 -9.60 -33.74 2.83
N GLU A 57 -10.31 -33.28 3.85
CA GLU A 57 -10.69 -31.87 4.00
C GLU A 57 -9.48 -30.94 4.01
N LYS A 58 -8.42 -31.33 4.74
CA LYS A 58 -7.18 -30.55 4.81
C LYS A 58 -6.53 -30.39 3.44
N VAL A 59 -6.44 -31.48 2.66
CA VAL A 59 -5.90 -31.44 1.30
C VAL A 59 -6.73 -30.51 0.42
N LYS A 60 -8.06 -30.62 0.45
CA LYS A 60 -8.95 -29.74 -0.32
C LYS A 60 -8.77 -28.27 0.07
N ALA A 61 -8.88 -27.93 1.35
CA ALA A 61 -8.71 -26.56 1.83
C ALA A 61 -7.32 -26.00 1.49
N GLN A 62 -6.29 -26.85 1.50
CA GLN A 62 -4.94 -26.46 1.13
C GLN A 62 -4.80 -26.14 -0.36
N THR A 63 -5.46 -26.90 -1.24
CA THR A 63 -5.51 -26.57 -2.68
C THR A 63 -6.20 -25.22 -2.93
N GLU A 64 -7.32 -24.95 -2.26
CA GLU A 64 -8.06 -23.69 -2.37
C GLU A 64 -7.23 -22.48 -1.88
N TYR A 65 -6.50 -22.65 -0.78
CA TYR A 65 -5.60 -21.62 -0.27
C TYR A 65 -4.44 -21.33 -1.23
N ILE A 66 -3.84 -22.36 -1.83
CA ILE A 66 -2.76 -22.18 -2.81
C ILE A 66 -3.26 -21.39 -4.02
N GLU A 67 -4.46 -21.70 -4.51
CA GLU A 67 -5.06 -20.95 -5.62
C GLU A 67 -5.32 -19.48 -5.24
N ALA A 68 -5.89 -19.24 -4.05
CA ALA A 68 -6.14 -17.88 -3.56
C ALA A 68 -4.83 -17.08 -3.35
N ASP A 69 -3.79 -17.70 -2.81
CA ASP A 69 -2.49 -17.05 -2.62
C ASP A 69 -1.82 -16.69 -3.97
N LYS A 70 -1.94 -17.57 -4.97
CA LYS A 70 -1.52 -17.26 -6.35
C LYS A 70 -2.29 -16.06 -6.92
N LYS A 71 -3.61 -16.00 -6.74
CA LYS A 71 -4.45 -14.86 -7.18
C LYS A 71 -4.03 -13.56 -6.52
N VAL A 72 -3.82 -13.55 -5.20
CA VAL A 72 -3.34 -12.39 -4.43
C VAL A 72 -1.98 -11.91 -4.95
N LYS A 73 -1.03 -12.82 -5.17
CA LYS A 73 0.29 -12.46 -5.71
C LYS A 73 0.20 -11.88 -7.12
N LYS A 74 -0.69 -12.41 -7.97
CA LYS A 74 -0.90 -11.92 -9.33
C LYS A 74 -1.54 -10.52 -9.33
N SER A 75 -2.55 -10.28 -8.50
CA SER A 75 -3.19 -8.96 -8.38
C SER A 75 -2.23 -7.91 -7.82
N ILE A 76 -1.44 -8.24 -6.81
CA ILE A 76 -0.40 -7.33 -6.27
C ILE A 76 0.58 -6.88 -7.36
N ARG A 77 1.01 -7.80 -8.23
CA ARG A 77 1.90 -7.46 -9.35
C ARG A 77 1.20 -6.59 -10.39
N ALA A 78 -0.06 -6.89 -10.70
CA ALA A 78 -0.85 -6.13 -11.67
C ALA A 78 -1.09 -4.69 -11.22
N ASP A 79 -1.55 -4.49 -9.97
CA ASP A 79 -1.81 -3.16 -9.42
C ASP A 79 -0.55 -2.32 -9.34
N LYS A 80 0.56 -2.91 -8.91
CA LYS A 80 1.86 -2.22 -8.89
C LYS A 80 2.28 -1.80 -10.30
N LYS A 81 2.11 -2.68 -11.29
CA LYS A 81 2.43 -2.36 -12.69
C LYS A 81 1.55 -1.22 -13.21
N LYS A 82 0.24 -1.30 -12.98
CA LYS A 82 -0.73 -0.27 -13.37
C LYS A 82 -0.38 1.09 -12.76
N TYR A 83 -0.08 1.14 -11.47
CA TYR A 83 0.31 2.38 -10.80
C TYR A 83 1.60 2.99 -11.39
N VAL A 84 2.61 2.15 -11.68
CA VAL A 84 3.85 2.61 -12.32
C VAL A 84 3.57 3.16 -13.72
N GLU A 85 2.72 2.50 -14.51
CA GLU A 85 2.30 2.96 -15.83
C GLU A 85 1.53 4.29 -15.77
N GLU A 86 0.62 4.46 -14.82
CA GLU A 86 -0.10 5.71 -14.58
C GLU A 86 0.83 6.87 -14.21
N LEU A 87 1.82 6.61 -13.35
CA LEU A 87 2.85 7.59 -13.00
C LEU A 87 3.70 7.97 -14.22
N ALA A 88 4.13 6.98 -15.02
CA ALA A 88 4.91 7.22 -16.23
C ALA A 88 4.12 8.05 -17.26
N MET A 89 2.83 7.75 -17.45
CA MET A 89 1.96 8.51 -18.35
C MET A 89 1.76 9.95 -17.86
N THR A 90 1.64 10.15 -16.55
CA THR A 90 1.55 11.50 -15.95
C THR A 90 2.85 12.28 -16.18
N ALA A 91 4.00 11.65 -15.99
CA ALA A 91 5.31 12.25 -16.24
C ALA A 91 5.45 12.66 -17.73
N GLU A 92 5.08 11.78 -18.66
CA GLU A 92 5.11 12.08 -20.10
C GLU A 92 4.21 13.27 -20.46
N LYS A 93 2.98 13.32 -19.92
CA LYS A 93 2.06 14.46 -20.12
C LYS A 93 2.63 15.75 -19.54
N ALA A 94 3.30 15.70 -18.38
CA ALA A 94 3.93 16.87 -17.78
C ALA A 94 5.08 17.38 -18.65
N ALA A 95 5.92 16.48 -19.19
CA ALA A 95 6.99 16.83 -20.11
C ALA A 95 6.47 17.51 -21.39
N ARG A 96 5.41 16.96 -22.00
CA ARG A 96 4.76 17.55 -23.18
C ARG A 96 4.15 18.94 -22.93
N LYS A 97 3.75 19.22 -21.68
CA LYS A 97 3.21 20.52 -21.25
C LYS A 97 4.27 21.46 -20.67
N GLU A 98 5.55 21.07 -20.70
CA GLU A 98 6.67 21.77 -20.09
C GLU A 98 6.49 22.06 -18.58
N ASN A 99 5.67 21.27 -17.88
CA ASN A 99 5.46 21.38 -16.45
C ASN A 99 6.59 20.66 -15.69
N MET A 100 7.74 21.32 -15.59
CA MET A 100 8.97 20.75 -15.02
C MET A 100 8.82 20.35 -13.54
N LYS A 101 8.01 21.08 -12.75
CA LYS A 101 7.76 20.76 -11.35
C LYS A 101 7.06 19.40 -11.21
N GLN A 102 5.95 19.21 -11.93
CA GLN A 102 5.21 17.93 -11.90
C GLN A 102 6.03 16.76 -12.46
N LEU A 103 6.81 17.01 -13.53
CA LEU A 103 7.70 16.01 -14.11
C LEU A 103 8.74 15.54 -13.08
N TYR A 104 9.36 16.47 -12.36
CA TYR A 104 10.34 16.15 -11.32
C TYR A 104 9.71 15.34 -10.18
N ASP A 105 8.58 15.80 -9.62
CA ASP A 105 7.92 15.15 -8.49
C ASP A 105 7.47 13.72 -8.83
N THR A 106 6.90 13.51 -10.01
CA THR A 106 6.47 12.18 -10.47
C THR A 106 7.64 11.24 -10.72
N THR A 107 8.73 11.75 -11.30
CA THR A 107 9.97 10.97 -11.52
C THR A 107 10.63 10.61 -10.20
N LYS A 108 10.61 11.52 -9.21
CA LYS A 108 11.10 11.26 -7.85
C LYS A 108 10.29 10.16 -7.16
N LYS A 109 8.95 10.18 -7.30
CA LYS A 109 8.06 9.11 -6.82
C LYS A 109 8.38 7.76 -7.48
N LEU A 110 8.59 7.72 -8.80
CA LEU A 110 8.95 6.51 -9.54
C LEU A 110 10.30 5.91 -9.11
N ALA A 111 11.31 6.75 -8.88
CA ALA A 111 12.64 6.32 -8.49
C ALA A 111 12.70 5.71 -7.08
N GLY A 112 11.68 5.91 -6.23
CA GLY A 112 11.67 5.43 -4.85
C GLY A 112 12.79 6.03 -3.98
N ARG A 113 13.40 7.13 -4.44
CA ARG A 113 14.50 7.80 -3.73
C ARG A 113 13.93 8.77 -2.70
N TYR A 114 14.05 8.41 -1.43
CA TYR A 114 13.68 9.26 -0.28
C TYR A 114 14.79 10.24 0.12
N SER A 115 15.96 10.20 -0.52
CA SER A 115 17.09 11.09 -0.21
C SER A 115 16.76 12.53 -0.58
N LYS A 116 16.98 13.46 0.35
CA LYS A 116 16.93 14.91 0.04
C LYS A 116 18.05 15.22 -0.97
N PRO A 117 17.72 15.84 -2.13
CA PRO A 117 18.75 16.28 -3.04
C PRO A 117 19.55 17.42 -2.40
N GLU A 118 20.88 17.33 -2.45
CA GLU A 118 21.78 18.33 -1.85
C GLU A 118 21.79 19.66 -2.62
N ARG A 119 21.27 19.66 -3.86
CA ARG A 119 21.18 20.84 -4.74
C ARG A 119 19.80 20.92 -5.41
N PRO A 120 19.20 22.13 -5.54
CA PRO A 120 17.97 22.32 -6.31
C PRO A 120 18.20 22.12 -7.80
N VAL A 121 17.19 21.61 -8.50
CA VAL A 121 17.18 21.58 -9.98
C VAL A 121 16.82 22.96 -10.50
N LYS A 122 17.55 23.47 -11.51
CA LYS A 122 17.38 24.82 -12.07
C LYS A 122 16.90 24.79 -13.52
N ASP A 123 16.16 25.82 -13.94
CA ASP A 123 15.81 26.06 -15.35
C ASP A 123 16.99 26.68 -16.14
N LYS A 124 16.77 26.96 -17.43
CA LYS A 124 17.80 27.56 -18.30
C LYS A 124 18.21 28.95 -17.85
N GLU A 125 17.33 29.65 -17.13
CA GLU A 125 17.54 30.98 -16.56
C GLU A 125 18.16 30.92 -15.14
N GLY A 126 18.45 29.72 -14.63
CA GLY A 126 19.08 29.52 -13.32
C GLY A 126 18.13 29.60 -12.12
N ARG A 127 16.81 29.71 -12.34
CA ARG A 127 15.78 29.74 -11.29
C ARG A 127 15.50 28.33 -10.79
N PRO A 128 15.29 28.13 -9.48
CA PRO A 128 15.01 26.81 -8.92
C PRO A 128 13.61 26.33 -9.33
N ILE A 129 13.54 25.11 -9.88
CA ILE A 129 12.31 24.40 -10.24
C ILE A 129 11.71 23.71 -9.00
N THR A 130 12.55 23.42 -8.01
CA THR A 130 12.20 22.68 -6.79
C THR A 130 12.68 23.44 -5.56
N GLU A 131 11.85 23.53 -4.53
CA GLU A 131 12.25 24.02 -3.19
C GLU A 131 12.99 22.90 -2.43
N ILE A 132 13.98 23.29 -1.59
CA ILE A 132 14.73 22.38 -0.69
C ILE A 132 13.94 22.15 0.60
#